data_AF-A0A259M199-F1
#
_entry.id   AF-A0A259M199-F1
#
_cell.length_a   1.000
_cell.length_b   1.000
_cell.length_c   1.000
_cell.angle_alpha   90.00
_cell.angle_beta   90.00
_cell.angle_gamma   90.00
#
_symmetry.space_group_name_H-M   'P 1'
#
loop_
_entity.id
_entity.type
_entity.pdbx_description
1 polymer ?
#
loop_
_entity_poly.entity_id
_entity_poly.type
_entity_poly.pdbx_seq_one_letter_code
_entity_poly.pdbx_strand_id
1 'polypeptide(L)'
;MDAALPQISSVSTLAGIDPAEWNAVANPPGAPYDPFLTWEFLEAMESSGAATPRTGWRGAHVLVRDGNGRLRAAMPMWFKYHSRGEFVFDQSWAEAWERAGGEYYPKLLCAVPFTPVTGRRLLVGPGPDANAYHAALLDGALQLA
;
A
#
# COMPACT_ATOMS: atom_id res chain seq x y z
N MET A 1 -29.73 12.07 -0.62
CA MET A 1 -28.59 12.42 -1.49
C MET A 1 -27.86 11.13 -1.73
N ASP A 2 -27.85 10.66 -2.98
CA ASP A 2 -27.17 9.43 -3.37
C ASP A 2 -25.67 9.71 -3.25
N ALA A 3 -25.03 9.23 -2.18
CA ALA A 3 -23.59 9.37 -2.03
C ALA A 3 -22.97 8.43 -3.05
N ALA A 4 -22.46 8.99 -4.15
CA ALA A 4 -21.82 8.22 -5.20
C ALA A 4 -20.79 7.25 -4.60
N LEU A 5 -20.84 5.99 -5.06
CA LEU A 5 -20.03 4.91 -4.51
C LEU A 5 -18.53 5.24 -4.60
N PRO A 6 -17.74 4.85 -3.60
CA PRO A 6 -16.30 5.04 -3.63
C PRO A 6 -15.68 4.32 -4.83
N GLN A 7 -14.77 4.98 -5.53
CA GLN A 7 -14.03 4.41 -6.64
C GLN A 7 -12.73 3.78 -6.14
N ILE A 8 -12.57 2.49 -6.38
CA ILE A 8 -11.37 1.72 -6.03
C ILE A 8 -10.48 1.59 -7.28
N SER A 9 -9.17 1.79 -7.12
CA SER A 9 -8.18 1.60 -8.17
C SER A 9 -6.84 1.17 -7.59
N SER A 10 -5.93 0.68 -8.43
CA SER A 10 -4.53 0.43 -8.04
C SER A 10 -3.58 1.11 -9.03
N VAL A 11 -2.45 1.62 -8.52
CA VAL A 11 -1.36 2.16 -9.34
C VAL A 11 -0.05 1.48 -9.02
N SER A 12 0.84 1.37 -10.02
CA SER A 12 2.14 0.71 -9.85
C SER A 12 3.25 1.63 -9.33
N THR A 13 2.97 2.93 -9.20
CA THR A 13 3.92 3.94 -8.73
C THR A 13 3.18 5.12 -8.09
N LEU A 14 3.82 5.78 -7.13
CA LEU A 14 3.34 7.02 -6.52
C LEU A 14 3.48 8.25 -7.43
N ALA A 15 4.32 8.21 -8.48
CA ALA A 15 4.62 9.38 -9.32
C ALA A 15 3.38 9.99 -10.01
N GLY A 16 2.30 9.21 -10.18
CA GLY A 16 1.03 9.68 -10.74
C GLY A 16 0.02 10.22 -9.71
N ILE A 17 0.40 10.28 -8.43
CA ILE A 17 -0.46 10.74 -7.34
C ILE A 17 0.03 12.11 -6.89
N ASP A 18 -0.89 13.05 -6.69
CA ASP A 18 -0.56 14.34 -6.07
C ASP A 18 0.01 14.12 -4.65
N PRO A 19 1.21 14.66 -4.32
CA PRO A 19 1.82 14.45 -3.02
C PRO A 19 0.98 14.96 -1.85
N ALA A 20 0.25 16.07 -2.01
CA ALA A 20 -0.60 16.62 -0.97
C ALA A 20 -1.84 15.75 -0.75
N GLU A 21 -2.44 15.20 -1.80
CA GLU A 21 -3.53 14.23 -1.67
C GLU A 21 -3.09 12.96 -0.92
N TRP A 22 -1.94 12.39 -1.28
CA TRP A 22 -1.39 11.23 -0.59
C TRP A 22 -1.11 11.54 0.88
N ASN A 23 -0.38 12.63 1.14
CA ASN A 23 0.01 13.03 2.49
C ASN A 23 -1.20 13.37 3.36
N ALA A 24 -2.32 13.84 2.79
CA ALA A 24 -3.55 14.08 3.54
C ALA A 24 -4.18 12.80 4.14
N VAL A 25 -4.01 11.63 3.51
CA VAL A 25 -4.48 10.34 4.04
C VAL A 25 -3.38 9.60 4.81
N ALA A 26 -2.12 9.76 4.40
CA ALA A 26 -0.96 9.14 5.02
C ALA A 26 -0.56 9.80 6.34
N ASN A 27 -0.79 11.10 6.51
CA ASN A 27 -0.47 11.89 7.70
C ASN A 27 -1.57 12.91 8.01
N PRO A 28 -2.82 12.47 8.28
CA PRO A 28 -3.93 13.37 8.56
C PRO A 28 -3.74 14.08 9.92
N PRO A 29 -4.32 15.28 10.09
CA PRO A 29 -4.34 15.96 11.38
C PRO A 29 -4.90 15.06 12.50
N GLY A 30 -4.21 15.02 13.63
CA GLY A 30 -4.60 14.22 14.81
C GLY A 30 -4.10 12.77 14.81
N ALA A 31 -3.48 12.28 13.73
CA ALA A 31 -2.73 11.03 13.75
C ALA A 31 -1.25 11.29 14.06
N PRO A 32 -0.52 10.32 14.67
CA PRO A 32 0.92 10.38 14.74
C PRO A 32 1.53 10.52 13.35
N TYR A 33 2.47 11.46 13.20
CA TYR A 33 3.19 11.65 11.95
C TYR A 33 4.15 10.49 11.71
N ASP A 34 4.11 9.91 10.51
CA ASP A 34 4.99 8.84 10.07
C ASP A 34 5.74 9.31 8.79
N PRO A 35 7.06 9.62 8.90
CA PRO A 35 7.85 10.08 7.76
C PRO A 35 8.01 8.99 6.68
N PHE A 36 7.79 7.72 7.02
CA PHE A 36 7.97 6.60 6.11
C PHE A 36 6.73 6.30 5.27
N LEU A 37 5.61 6.93 5.60
CA LEU A 37 4.37 6.89 4.82
C LEU A 37 4.21 8.11 3.91
N THR A 38 5.11 9.09 3.98
CA THR A 38 5.01 10.27 3.11
C THR A 38 5.17 9.86 1.66
N TRP A 39 4.55 10.66 0.78
CA TRP A 39 4.73 10.51 -0.65
C TRP A 39 6.22 10.59 -1.01
N GLU A 40 6.95 11.54 -0.42
CA GLU A 40 8.36 11.79 -0.69
C GLU A 40 9.24 10.58 -0.36
N PHE A 41 8.97 9.91 0.76
CA PHE A 41 9.74 8.72 1.12
C PHE A 41 9.45 7.57 0.18
N LEU A 42 8.17 7.26 -0.04
CA LEU A 42 7.77 6.11 -0.86
C LEU A 42 8.12 6.29 -2.33
N GLU A 43 7.93 7.48 -2.89
CA GLU A 43 8.37 7.80 -4.25
C GLU A 43 9.88 7.70 -4.37
N ALA A 44 10.65 8.21 -3.40
CA ALA A 44 12.11 8.08 -3.43
C ALA A 44 12.55 6.61 -3.43
N MET A 45 11.83 5.71 -2.76
CA MET A 45 12.12 4.27 -2.83
C MET A 45 11.92 3.70 -4.24
N GLU A 46 10.90 4.16 -4.97
CA GLU A 46 10.64 3.76 -6.35
C GLU A 46 11.65 4.38 -7.32
N SER A 47 11.79 5.72 -7.30
CA SER A 47 12.56 6.49 -8.28
C SER A 47 14.06 6.32 -8.13
N SER A 48 14.56 6.05 -6.91
CA SER A 48 15.97 5.69 -6.70
C SER A 48 16.34 4.28 -7.21
N GLY A 49 15.35 3.44 -7.49
CA GLY A 49 15.56 2.05 -7.87
C GLY A 49 15.60 1.06 -6.70
N ALA A 50 15.47 1.52 -5.45
CA ALA A 50 15.55 0.68 -4.25
C ALA A 50 14.39 -0.33 -4.15
N ALA A 51 13.15 0.14 -4.38
CA ALA A 51 11.93 -0.66 -4.42
C ALA A 51 11.38 -0.69 -5.85
N THR A 52 11.97 -1.55 -6.69
CA THR A 52 11.57 -1.72 -8.09
C THR A 52 11.47 -3.20 -8.46
N PRO A 53 10.83 -3.56 -9.61
CA PRO A 53 10.72 -4.97 -10.00
C PRO A 53 12.07 -5.68 -10.06
N ARG A 54 13.13 -4.96 -10.44
CA ARG A 54 14.52 -5.45 -10.45
C ARG A 54 15.02 -5.87 -9.06
N THR A 55 14.57 -5.23 -7.99
CA THR A 55 14.90 -5.57 -6.60
C THR A 55 13.83 -6.42 -5.93
N GLY A 56 12.91 -6.99 -6.73
CA GLY A 56 11.83 -7.86 -6.27
C GLY A 56 10.66 -7.12 -5.63
N TRP A 57 10.50 -5.82 -5.90
CA TRP A 57 9.40 -4.96 -5.41
C TRP A 57 8.62 -4.36 -6.58
N ARG A 58 7.39 -4.82 -6.83
CA ARG A 58 6.53 -4.18 -7.84
C ARG A 58 5.36 -3.47 -7.14
N GLY A 59 5.30 -2.14 -7.24
CA GLY A 59 4.22 -1.35 -6.65
C GLY A 59 2.84 -1.78 -7.15
N ALA A 60 1.85 -1.69 -6.26
CA ALA A 60 0.44 -2.02 -6.52
C ALA A 60 -0.50 -1.25 -5.59
N HIS A 61 -0.16 0.00 -5.26
CA HIS A 61 -0.82 0.83 -4.25
C HIS A 61 -2.31 0.97 -4.54
N VAL A 62 -3.15 0.59 -3.57
CA VAL A 62 -4.60 0.70 -3.68
C VAL A 62 -5.02 2.10 -3.27
N LEU A 63 -5.89 2.72 -4.07
CA LEU A 63 -6.43 4.06 -3.86
C LEU A 63 -7.95 3.99 -3.84
N VAL A 64 -8.57 4.76 -2.94
CA VAL A 64 -10.02 4.91 -2.86
C VAL A 64 -10.37 6.40 -2.93
N ARG A 65 -11.14 6.78 -3.95
CA ARG A 65 -11.61 8.13 -4.17
C ARG A 65 -13.11 8.25 -3.88
N ASP A 66 -13.54 9.39 -3.36
CA ASP A 66 -14.98 9.68 -3.21
C ASP A 66 -15.62 10.05 -4.56
N GLY A 67 -16.94 10.26 -4.56
CA GLY A 67 -17.70 10.67 -5.75
C GLY A 67 -17.26 11.98 -6.40
N ASN A 68 -16.47 12.81 -5.70
CA ASN A 68 -15.89 14.04 -6.26
C ASN A 68 -14.46 13.82 -6.78
N GLY A 69 -13.99 12.57 -6.78
CA GLY A 69 -12.65 12.20 -7.22
C GLY A 69 -11.55 12.49 -6.19
N ARG A 70 -11.88 12.89 -4.95
CA ARG A 70 -10.84 13.18 -3.94
C ARG A 70 -10.33 11.89 -3.31
N LEU A 71 -9.01 11.78 -3.13
CA LEU A 71 -8.42 10.64 -2.42
C LEU A 71 -8.87 10.63 -0.95
N ARG A 72 -9.53 9.55 -0.52
CA ARG A 72 -10.04 9.36 0.85
C ARG A 72 -9.33 8.26 1.60
N ALA A 73 -8.79 7.29 0.87
CA ALA A 73 -7.95 6.27 1.44
C ALA A 73 -6.90 5.75 0.47
N ALA A 74 -5.80 5.26 1.01
CA ALA A 74 -4.73 4.61 0.27
C ALA A 74 -4.14 3.45 1.08
N MET A 75 -3.48 2.52 0.40
CA MET A 75 -2.75 1.44 1.05
C MET A 75 -1.46 1.18 0.25
N PRO A 76 -0.27 1.33 0.86
CA PRO A 76 0.98 1.04 0.19
C PRO A 76 1.14 -0.47 0.03
N MET A 77 1.12 -0.92 -1.22
CA MET A 77 1.07 -2.34 -1.58
C MET A 77 2.14 -2.67 -2.60
N TRP A 78 2.69 -3.88 -2.48
CA TRP A 78 3.79 -4.36 -3.31
C TRP A 78 3.61 -5.84 -3.63
N PHE A 79 3.77 -6.23 -4.88
CA PHE A 79 4.09 -7.62 -5.20
C PHE A 79 5.58 -7.86 -4.89
N LYS A 80 5.82 -8.86 -4.05
CA LYS A 80 7.16 -9.31 -3.66
C LYS A 80 7.49 -10.64 -4.30
N TYR A 81 8.66 -10.68 -4.93
CA TYR A 81 9.20 -11.87 -5.61
C TYR A 81 10.27 -12.61 -4.78
N HIS A 82 10.55 -12.14 -3.57
CA HIS A 82 11.41 -12.78 -2.57
C HIS A 82 11.23 -12.07 -1.21
N SER A 83 11.53 -12.74 -0.08
CA SER A 83 11.44 -12.17 1.29
C SER A 83 12.38 -11.01 1.61
N ARG A 84 13.45 -10.78 0.82
CA ARG A 84 14.46 -9.77 1.17
C ARG A 84 13.88 -8.36 1.20
N GLY A 85 14.25 -7.59 2.23
CA GLY A 85 13.90 -6.18 2.41
C GLY A 85 12.59 -5.93 3.16
N GLU A 86 11.83 -6.98 3.52
CA GLU A 86 10.55 -6.85 4.20
C GLU A 86 10.68 -6.80 5.73
N PHE A 87 11.87 -7.10 6.25
CA PHE A 87 12.16 -7.25 7.69
C PHE A 87 11.27 -8.30 8.40
N VAL A 88 10.59 -9.16 7.63
CA VAL A 88 9.95 -10.40 8.04
C VAL A 88 10.78 -11.55 7.46
N PHE A 89 11.39 -12.36 8.33
CA PHE A 89 12.28 -13.47 7.95
C PHE A 89 11.48 -14.76 7.69
N ASP A 90 10.61 -14.73 6.68
CA ASP A 90 9.70 -15.83 6.33
C ASP A 90 10.27 -16.83 5.32
N GLN A 91 11.59 -16.85 5.10
CA GLN A 91 12.23 -17.71 4.09
C GLN A 91 11.94 -19.19 4.34
N SER A 92 11.97 -19.63 5.60
CA SER A 92 11.67 -21.02 5.95
C SER A 92 10.22 -21.42 5.66
N TRP A 93 9.30 -20.46 5.70
CA TRP A 93 7.88 -20.66 5.42
C TRP A 93 7.64 -20.74 3.91
N ALA A 94 8.28 -19.83 3.17
CA ALA A 94 8.28 -19.84 1.71
C ALA A 94 8.84 -21.17 1.18
N GLU A 95 10.01 -21.60 1.66
CA GLU A 95 10.64 -22.87 1.26
C GLU A 95 9.77 -24.08 1.59
N ALA A 96 9.13 -24.10 2.77
CA ALA A 96 8.26 -25.20 3.16
C ALA A 96 7.01 -25.28 2.25
N TRP A 97 6.41 -24.14 1.92
CA TRP A 97 5.24 -24.07 1.04
C TRP A 97 5.57 -24.47 -0.40
N GLU A 98 6.69 -23.98 -0.94
CA GLU A 98 7.16 -24.35 -2.28
C GLU A 98 7.49 -25.84 -2.38
N ARG A 99 8.10 -26.43 -1.33
CA ARG A 99 8.33 -27.89 -1.26
C ARG A 99 7.05 -28.71 -1.20
N ALA A 100 5.96 -28.14 -0.66
CA ALA A 100 4.63 -28.75 -0.67
C ALA A 100 3.92 -28.61 -2.03
N GLY A 101 4.55 -27.97 -3.02
CA GLY A 101 4.00 -27.76 -4.37
C GLY A 101 3.17 -26.49 -4.52
N GLY A 102 3.18 -25.59 -3.53
CA GLY A 102 2.51 -24.29 -3.60
C GLY A 102 3.37 -23.21 -4.25
N GLU A 103 2.73 -22.15 -4.72
CA GLU A 103 3.40 -20.94 -5.21
C GLU A 103 3.39 -19.90 -4.09
N TYR A 104 4.56 -19.61 -3.49
CA TYR A 104 4.66 -18.59 -2.44
C TYR A 104 4.84 -17.19 -3.03
N TYR A 105 5.49 -17.09 -4.19
CA TYR A 105 5.75 -15.84 -4.88
C TYR A 105 5.04 -15.79 -6.25
N PRO A 106 4.67 -14.58 -6.74
CA PRO A 106 4.73 -13.33 -6.00
C PRO A 106 3.69 -13.31 -4.88
N LYS A 107 4.08 -12.79 -3.71
CA LYS A 107 3.13 -12.49 -2.64
C LYS A 107 2.74 -11.03 -2.68
N LEU A 108 1.51 -10.73 -2.27
CA LEU A 108 1.05 -9.36 -2.10
C LEU A 108 1.36 -8.89 -0.67
N LEU A 109 2.11 -7.80 -0.55
CA LEU A 109 2.59 -7.26 0.72
C LEU A 109 2.09 -5.83 0.92
N CYS A 110 1.45 -5.57 2.06
CA CYS A 110 1.20 -4.22 2.54
C CYS A 110 2.32 -3.77 3.49
N ALA A 111 3.23 -2.92 3.02
CA ALA A 111 4.38 -2.50 3.80
C ALA A 111 5.00 -1.19 3.31
N VAL A 112 5.91 -0.67 4.13
CA VAL A 112 6.90 0.32 3.70
C VAL A 112 8.19 -0.43 3.35
N PRO A 113 8.81 -0.21 2.18
CA PRO A 113 10.03 -0.90 1.80
C PRO A 113 11.20 -0.59 2.75
N PHE A 114 11.95 -1.63 3.11
CA PHE A 114 13.23 -1.53 3.81
C PHE A 114 13.21 -0.82 5.18
N THR A 115 12.07 -0.78 5.87
CA THR A 115 11.96 -0.21 7.21
C THR A 115 11.21 -1.17 8.16
N PRO A 116 11.75 -1.47 9.36
CA PRO A 116 11.05 -2.30 10.35
C PRO A 116 10.07 -1.49 11.22
N VAL A 117 9.64 -0.32 10.72
CA VAL A 117 8.87 0.64 11.51
C VAL A 117 7.41 0.24 11.59
N THR A 118 6.88 0.23 12.81
CA THR A 118 5.45 0.05 13.05
C THR A 118 4.67 1.28 12.59
N GLY A 119 3.36 1.15 12.38
CA GLY A 119 2.51 2.28 11.95
C GLY A 119 1.34 1.85 11.07
N ARG A 120 0.53 2.81 10.63
CA ARG A 120 -0.69 2.56 9.86
C ARG A 120 -0.37 2.15 8.43
N ARG A 121 -1.08 1.13 7.91
CA ARG A 121 -0.96 0.64 6.52
C ARG A 121 -2.27 0.74 5.75
N LEU A 122 -3.40 0.77 6.44
CA LEU A 122 -4.69 1.23 5.90
C LEU A 122 -4.77 2.74 6.17
N LEU A 123 -4.45 3.55 5.16
CA LEU A 123 -4.35 5.00 5.28
C LEU A 123 -5.71 5.60 4.95
N VAL A 124 -6.51 5.90 5.96
CA VAL A 124 -7.84 6.48 5.75
C VAL A 124 -7.89 7.89 6.34
N GLY A 125 -8.31 8.83 5.52
CA GLY A 125 -8.48 10.22 5.92
C GLY A 125 -9.63 10.38 6.92
N PRO A 126 -9.64 11.46 7.72
CA PRO A 126 -10.66 11.69 8.72
C PRO A 126 -12.03 11.91 8.06
N GLY A 127 -13.08 11.43 8.73
CA GLY A 127 -14.47 11.63 8.31
C GLY A 127 -15.41 10.52 8.77
N PRO A 128 -16.73 10.71 8.60
CA PRO A 128 -17.75 9.79 9.07
C PRO A 128 -17.69 8.40 8.38
N ASP A 129 -17.19 8.34 7.15
CA ASP A 129 -17.21 7.12 6.32
C ASP A 129 -15.92 6.27 6.45
N ALA A 130 -15.12 6.48 7.51
CA ALA A 130 -13.82 5.82 7.66
C ALA A 130 -13.92 4.28 7.56
N ASN A 131 -14.94 3.67 8.17
CA ASN A 131 -15.14 2.22 8.10
C ASN A 131 -15.46 1.73 6.67
N ALA A 132 -16.22 2.50 5.90
CA ALA A 132 -16.52 2.16 4.52
C ALA A 132 -15.26 2.22 3.65
N TYR A 133 -14.38 3.21 3.88
CA TYR A 133 -13.10 3.30 3.18
C TYR A 133 -12.12 2.20 3.62
N HIS A 134 -12.13 1.78 4.89
CA HIS A 134 -11.35 0.61 5.33
C HIS A 134 -11.79 -0.65 4.57
N ALA A 135 -13.10 -0.90 4.47
CA ALA A 135 -13.62 -2.04 3.72
C ALA A 135 -13.24 -1.96 2.23
N ALA A 136 -13.40 -0.79 1.61
CA ALA A 136 -13.01 -0.57 0.22
C ALA A 136 -11.52 -0.80 -0.05
N LEU A 137 -10.62 -0.45 0.89
CA LEU A 137 -9.20 -0.78 0.78
C LEU A 137 -8.96 -2.30 0.76
N LEU A 138 -9.64 -3.03 1.64
CA LEU A 138 -9.51 -4.49 1.71
C LEU A 138 -10.09 -5.16 0.46
N ASP A 139 -11.23 -4.70 -0.04
CA ASP A 139 -11.81 -5.17 -1.30
C ASP A 139 -10.85 -4.94 -2.47
N GLY A 140 -10.22 -3.77 -2.54
CA GLY A 140 -9.18 -3.47 -3.53
C GLY A 140 -7.94 -4.36 -3.40
N ALA A 141 -7.53 -4.68 -2.18
CA ALA A 141 -6.42 -5.60 -1.92
C ALA A 141 -6.72 -7.02 -2.42
N LEU A 142 -7.93 -7.51 -2.14
CA LEU A 142 -8.37 -8.86 -2.50
C LEU A 142 -8.50 -9.03 -4.02
N GLN A 143 -8.82 -7.97 -4.77
CA GLN A 143 -8.85 -8.01 -6.23
C GLN A 143 -7.47 -8.11 -6.89
N LEU A 144 -6.39 -7.86 -6.14
CA LEU A 144 -5.02 -7.99 -6.63
C LEU A 144 -4.40 -9.38 -6.34
N ALA A 145 -5.04 -10.18 -5.49
CA ALA A 145 -4.53 -11.45 -4.96
C ALA A 145 -5.08 -12.67 -5.72
#